data_AF-A0A9E4L5M3-F1
#
_entry.id   AF-A0A9E4L5M3-F1
#
_cell.length_a   1.000
_cell.length_b   1.000
_cell.length_c   1.000
_cell.angle_alpha   90.00
_cell.angle_beta   90.00
_cell.angle_gamma   90.00
#
_symmetry.space_group_name_H-M   'P 1'
#
loop_
_entity.id
_entity.type
_entity.pdbx_description
1 polymer ?
#
loop_
_entity_poly.entity_id
_entity_poly.type
_entity_poly.pdbx_seq_one_letter_code
_entity_poly.pdbx_strand_id
1 'polypeptide(L)'
;MSREFRHLVATLLLTLAGFQFIRLWIIEEGALPDWPLPLALAIVGLVLAAWPQRAEVETSLVALDGSDALPQVAGDDLTLIKGIGPQRARNLAQAGCPRFSDLARLSESELARLLEDVGAVPPSAAALRSWIRQAQIAGDGDMAWLREYQATLNPAGEEIA
;
A
#
# COMPACT_ATOMS: atom_id res chain seq x y z
N MET A 1 -3.42 -46.26 8.61
CA MET A 1 -2.32 -45.28 8.64
C MET A 1 -1.65 -45.27 7.27
N SER A 2 -1.91 -44.24 6.47
CA SER A 2 -1.49 -44.16 5.06
C SER A 2 0.04 -44.08 4.94
N ARG A 3 0.62 -44.63 3.86
CA ARG A 3 2.08 -44.57 3.60
C ARG A 3 2.58 -43.12 3.58
N GLU A 4 1.80 -42.21 3.01
CA GLU A 4 2.05 -40.76 2.98
C GLU A 4 2.21 -40.15 4.38
N PHE A 5 1.36 -40.53 5.33
CA PHE A 5 1.43 -40.01 6.70
C PHE A 5 2.73 -40.44 7.39
N ARG A 6 3.22 -41.66 7.12
CA ARG A 6 4.49 -42.14 7.68
C ARG A 6 5.70 -41.40 7.11
N HIS A 7 5.68 -41.03 5.83
CA HIS A 7 6.76 -40.25 5.22
C HIS A 7 6.79 -38.79 5.68
N LEU A 8 5.61 -38.17 5.86
CA LEU A 8 5.54 -36.82 6.42
C LEU A 8 6.04 -36.77 7.86
N VAL A 9 5.63 -37.74 8.69
CA VAL A 9 6.12 -37.84 10.07
C VAL A 9 7.61 -38.13 10.12
N ALA A 10 8.14 -39.01 9.27
CA ALA A 10 9.57 -39.31 9.21
C ALA A 10 10.41 -38.09 8.79
N THR A 11 9.95 -37.32 7.81
CA THR A 11 10.66 -36.13 7.33
C THR A 11 10.69 -35.04 8.40
N LEU A 12 9.56 -34.82 9.10
CA LEU A 12 9.46 -33.87 10.21
C LEU A 12 10.37 -34.26 11.39
N LEU A 13 10.49 -35.56 11.69
CA LEU A 13 11.38 -36.05 12.73
C LEU A 13 12.85 -35.86 12.36
N LEU A 14 13.21 -36.03 11.08
CA LEU A 14 14.60 -35.94 10.62
C LEU A 14 15.10 -34.49 10.60
N THR A 15 14.25 -33.54 10.19
CA THR A 15 14.57 -32.11 10.28
C THR A 15 14.67 -31.63 11.72
N LEU A 16 13.74 -32.07 12.58
CA LEU A 16 13.78 -31.74 14.00
C LEU A 16 15.00 -32.37 14.70
N ALA A 17 15.39 -33.59 14.36
CA ALA A 17 16.58 -34.25 14.89
C ALA A 17 17.87 -33.54 14.46
N GLY A 18 17.99 -33.12 13.20
CA GLY A 18 19.16 -32.35 12.72
C GLY A 18 19.27 -30.98 13.41
N PHE A 19 18.15 -30.29 13.59
CA PHE A 19 18.12 -29.01 14.31
C PHE A 19 18.48 -29.16 15.79
N GLN A 20 17.98 -30.21 16.43
CA GLN A 20 18.35 -30.51 17.82
C GLN A 20 19.81 -30.97 17.93
N PHE A 21 20.37 -31.66 16.94
CA PHE A 21 21.78 -32.04 16.91
C PHE A 21 22.69 -30.80 16.89
N ILE A 22 22.37 -29.80 16.05
CA ILE A 22 23.09 -28.51 16.01
C ILE A 22 22.97 -27.76 17.34
N ARG A 23 21.76 -27.74 17.92
CA ARG A 23 21.50 -27.10 19.21
C ARG A 23 22.21 -27.79 20.37
N LEU A 24 22.31 -29.12 20.35
CA LEU A 24 23.01 -29.90 21.37
C LEU A 24 24.53 -29.74 21.26
N TRP A 25 25.06 -29.66 20.03
CA TRP A 25 26.48 -29.43 19.80
C TRP A 25 26.98 -28.09 20.36
N ILE A 26 26.10 -27.07 20.41
CA ILE A 26 26.37 -25.74 20.97
C ILE A 26 26.60 -25.74 22.50
N ILE A 27 26.10 -26.75 23.22
CA ILE A 27 26.12 -26.74 24.69
C ILE A 27 27.38 -27.42 25.25
N GLU A 28 28.10 -28.23 24.45
CA GLU A 28 29.09 -29.17 25.00
C GLU A 28 30.56 -28.89 24.65
N GLU A 29 30.89 -28.07 23.62
CA GLU A 29 32.30 -27.72 23.33
C GLU A 29 32.54 -26.20 23.37
N GLY A 30 33.03 -25.71 24.51
CA GLY A 30 33.42 -24.33 24.77
C GLY A 30 34.75 -23.88 24.12
N ALA A 31 35.13 -24.45 22.98
CA ALA A 31 36.33 -24.06 22.24
C ALA A 31 36.07 -24.15 20.73
N LEU A 32 35.88 -23.00 20.09
CA LEU A 32 35.75 -22.90 18.63
C LEU A 32 37.10 -23.31 17.99
N PRO A 33 37.13 -24.27 17.04
CA PRO A 33 38.33 -24.51 16.25
C PRO A 33 38.58 -23.29 15.33
N ASP A 34 39.82 -22.91 15.04
CA ASP A 34 40.19 -21.61 14.40
C ASP A 34 39.80 -21.44 12.91
N TRP A 35 39.26 -22.47 12.27
CA TRP A 35 39.03 -22.49 10.82
C TRP A 35 37.65 -22.01 10.30
N PRO A 36 36.55 -21.87 11.08
CA PRO A 36 35.31 -21.30 10.58
C PRO A 36 35.34 -19.76 10.55
N LEU A 37 36.27 -19.10 11.28
CA LEU A 37 36.45 -17.64 11.21
C LEU A 37 36.84 -17.13 9.82
N PRO A 38 37.88 -17.66 9.14
CA PRO A 38 38.22 -17.21 7.79
C PRO A 38 37.10 -17.50 6.79
N LEU A 39 36.33 -18.57 6.99
CA LEU A 39 35.23 -18.95 6.09
C LEU A 39 33.99 -18.07 6.32
N ALA A 40 33.66 -17.75 7.56
CA ALA A 40 32.62 -16.78 7.91
C ALA A 40 32.98 -15.36 7.44
N LEU A 41 34.25 -14.94 7.57
CA LEU A 41 34.73 -13.65 7.05
C LEU A 41 34.72 -13.63 5.52
N ALA A 42 35.05 -14.74 4.85
CA ALA A 42 34.94 -14.84 3.39
C ALA A 42 33.48 -14.75 2.93
N ILE A 43 32.54 -15.39 3.64
CA ILE A 43 31.10 -15.29 3.34
C ILE A 43 30.59 -13.88 3.62
N VAL A 44 30.94 -13.26 4.75
CA VAL A 44 30.56 -11.88 5.09
C VAL A 44 31.15 -10.89 4.09
N GLY A 45 32.41 -11.07 3.68
CA GLY A 45 33.07 -10.27 2.65
C GLY A 45 32.43 -10.44 1.28
N LEU A 46 32.07 -11.68 0.91
CA LEU A 46 31.33 -11.96 -0.33
C LEU A 46 29.92 -11.34 -0.30
N VAL A 47 29.25 -11.40 0.85
CA VAL A 47 27.91 -10.83 1.05
C VAL A 47 27.96 -9.31 1.04
N LEU A 48 28.99 -8.67 1.60
CA LEU A 48 29.22 -7.21 1.53
C LEU A 48 29.62 -6.76 0.12
N ALA A 49 30.46 -7.52 -0.59
CA ALA A 49 30.89 -7.21 -1.96
C ALA A 49 29.78 -7.46 -2.99
N ALA A 50 28.89 -8.42 -2.73
CA ALA A 50 27.68 -8.67 -3.51
C ALA A 50 26.47 -7.87 -3.02
N TRP A 51 26.62 -7.05 -1.97
CA TRP A 51 25.54 -6.19 -1.50
C TRP A 51 25.40 -5.01 -2.48
N PRO A 52 24.25 -4.84 -3.13
CA PRO A 52 24.03 -3.73 -4.06
C PRO A 52 24.04 -2.43 -3.28
N GLN A 53 25.13 -1.67 -3.42
CA GLN A 53 25.32 -0.37 -2.77
C GLN A 53 24.60 0.73 -3.55
N ARG A 54 23.29 0.58 -3.78
CA ARG A 54 22.37 1.64 -4.23
C ARG A 54 20.93 1.23 -3.90
N ALA A 55 20.50 1.57 -2.69
CA ALA A 55 19.12 1.97 -2.48
C ALA A 55 19.13 3.49 -2.38
N GLU A 56 19.20 4.15 -3.53
CA GLU A 56 18.55 5.46 -3.63
C GLU A 56 17.07 5.14 -3.72
N VAL A 57 16.37 5.40 -2.62
CA VAL A 57 14.93 5.26 -2.51
C VAL A 57 14.27 6.28 -3.45
N GLU A 58 13.25 5.79 -4.14
CA GLU A 58 12.19 6.54 -4.83
C GLU A 58 12.60 7.38 -6.06
N THR A 59 12.48 6.76 -7.23
CA THR A 59 11.74 7.39 -8.34
C THR A 59 11.38 6.38 -9.44
N SER A 60 10.11 6.45 -9.82
CA SER A 60 9.51 6.01 -11.08
C SER A 60 9.36 4.53 -11.41
N LEU A 61 8.07 4.15 -11.48
CA LEU A 61 7.42 3.52 -12.63
C LEU A 61 8.02 2.19 -13.15
N VAL A 62 7.30 1.08 -12.93
CA VAL A 62 6.59 0.33 -13.98
C VAL A 62 6.12 -1.04 -13.44
N ALA A 63 4.83 -1.29 -13.67
CA ALA A 63 4.15 -2.58 -13.81
C ALA A 63 4.23 -3.60 -12.66
N LEU A 64 3.18 -3.61 -11.84
CA LEU A 64 2.59 -4.85 -11.37
C LEU A 64 1.29 -5.07 -12.14
N ASP A 65 1.39 -6.05 -13.04
CA ASP A 65 0.31 -6.77 -13.68
C ASP A 65 -0.75 -7.17 -12.64
N GLY A 66 -1.94 -6.58 -12.82
CA GLY A 66 -3.16 -6.88 -12.09
C GLY A 66 -4.25 -7.30 -13.07
N SER A 67 -3.95 -8.26 -13.95
CA SER A 67 -4.95 -9.03 -14.67
C SER A 67 -5.69 -9.98 -13.71
N ASP A 68 -6.59 -9.39 -12.92
CA ASP A 68 -7.87 -10.00 -12.58
C ASP A 68 -8.95 -9.01 -13.01
N ALA A 69 -9.25 -9.05 -14.31
CA ALA A 69 -10.26 -8.22 -14.93
C ALA A 69 -11.67 -8.67 -14.52
N LEU A 70 -12.12 -8.23 -13.36
CA LEU A 70 -13.45 -7.65 -13.30
C LEU A 70 -13.37 -6.31 -14.05
N PRO A 71 -14.39 -5.87 -14.80
CA PRO A 71 -14.34 -4.62 -15.52
C PRO A 71 -14.13 -3.48 -14.52
N GLN A 72 -12.86 -3.09 -14.31
CA GLN A 72 -12.47 -1.90 -13.60
C GLN A 72 -13.04 -0.76 -14.43
N VAL A 73 -14.12 -0.15 -13.95
CA VAL A 73 -14.57 1.12 -14.50
C VAL A 73 -13.38 2.06 -14.35
N ALA A 74 -12.67 2.32 -15.44
CA ALA A 74 -11.55 3.26 -15.45
C ALA A 74 -12.08 4.60 -14.93
N GLY A 75 -11.74 4.88 -13.68
CA GLY A 75 -12.10 6.07 -12.92
C GLY A 75 -10.91 7.01 -12.83
N ASP A 76 -11.20 8.25 -12.48
CA ASP A 76 -10.17 9.24 -12.21
C ASP A 76 -9.55 9.02 -10.83
N ASP A 77 -8.32 9.51 -10.63
CA ASP A 77 -7.70 9.49 -9.31
C ASP A 77 -8.28 10.60 -8.42
N LEU A 78 -9.38 10.29 -7.74
CA LEU A 78 -10.04 11.21 -6.80
C LEU A 78 -9.16 11.62 -5.61
N THR A 79 -8.02 10.96 -5.37
CA THR A 79 -7.08 11.37 -4.30
C THR A 79 -6.34 12.67 -4.64
N LEU A 80 -6.41 13.14 -5.89
CA LEU A 80 -5.94 14.46 -6.30
C LEU A 80 -6.74 15.60 -5.66
N ILE A 81 -7.93 15.32 -5.15
CA ILE A 81 -8.77 16.29 -4.43
C ILE A 81 -8.35 16.33 -2.96
N LYS A 82 -7.92 17.51 -2.50
CA LYS A 82 -7.54 17.75 -1.12
C LYS A 82 -8.74 17.51 -0.20
N GLY A 83 -8.53 16.65 0.80
CA GLY A 83 -9.57 16.18 1.72
C GLY A 83 -10.12 14.78 1.37
N ILE A 84 -9.89 14.29 0.15
CA ILE A 84 -10.24 12.93 -0.27
C ILE A 84 -9.01 12.02 -0.14
N GLY A 85 -8.96 11.26 0.97
CA GLY A 85 -7.96 10.21 1.14
C GLY A 85 -8.32 8.92 0.39
N PRO A 86 -7.41 7.92 0.35
CA PRO A 86 -7.62 6.65 -0.36
C PRO A 86 -8.91 5.93 0.04
N GLN A 87 -9.32 6.03 1.31
CA GLN A 87 -10.57 5.44 1.78
C GLN A 87 -11.81 6.14 1.21
N ARG A 88 -11.79 7.48 1.14
CA ARG A 88 -12.91 8.26 0.61
C ARG A 88 -13.03 8.07 -0.90
N ALA A 89 -11.91 8.02 -1.61
CA ALA A 89 -11.88 7.69 -3.04
C ALA A 89 -12.51 6.29 -3.30
N ARG A 90 -12.16 5.28 -2.48
CA ARG A 90 -12.81 3.96 -2.55
C ARG A 90 -14.31 4.01 -2.30
N ASN A 91 -14.74 4.72 -1.26
CA ASN A 91 -16.17 4.85 -0.94
C ASN A 91 -16.94 5.53 -2.08
N LEU A 92 -16.37 6.59 -2.68
CA LEU A 92 -16.96 7.28 -3.83
C LEU A 92 -17.06 6.38 -5.07
N ALA A 93 -16.01 5.60 -5.35
CA ALA A 93 -16.04 4.62 -6.43
C ALA A 93 -17.10 3.53 -6.20
N GLN A 94 -17.21 3.00 -4.97
CA GLN A 94 -18.25 2.03 -4.60
C GLN A 94 -19.66 2.60 -4.73
N ALA A 95 -19.82 3.88 -4.45
CA ALA A 95 -21.07 4.60 -4.55
C ALA A 95 -21.40 5.05 -5.99
N GLY A 96 -20.63 4.60 -6.99
CA GLY A 96 -20.90 4.87 -8.41
C GLY A 96 -20.39 6.22 -8.91
N CYS A 97 -19.52 6.87 -8.15
CA CYS A 97 -18.87 8.14 -8.50
C CYS A 97 -17.35 7.97 -8.67
N PRO A 98 -16.88 7.26 -9.72
CA PRO A 98 -15.46 6.99 -9.92
C PRO A 98 -14.70 8.11 -10.68
N ARG A 99 -15.36 9.18 -11.15
CA ARG A 99 -14.73 10.24 -11.97
C ARG A 99 -14.92 11.64 -11.40
N PHE A 100 -14.02 12.56 -11.75
CA PHE A 100 -14.14 13.98 -11.42
C PHE A 100 -15.44 14.57 -11.97
N SER A 101 -15.82 14.21 -13.21
CA SER A 101 -17.07 14.66 -13.83
C SER A 101 -18.32 14.18 -13.10
N ASP A 102 -18.25 13.01 -12.46
CA ASP A 102 -19.37 12.45 -11.70
C ASP A 102 -19.53 13.22 -10.39
N LEU A 103 -18.41 13.48 -9.71
CA LEU A 103 -18.37 14.24 -8.47
C LEU A 103 -18.75 15.73 -8.66
N ALA A 104 -18.30 16.34 -9.76
CA ALA A 104 -18.56 17.74 -10.12
C ALA A 104 -20.04 18.06 -10.39
N ARG A 105 -20.84 17.03 -10.70
CA ARG A 105 -22.28 17.15 -11.00
C ARG A 105 -23.17 17.01 -9.77
N LEU A 106 -22.62 16.55 -8.64
CA LEU A 106 -23.38 16.34 -7.41
C LEU A 106 -23.52 17.65 -6.62
N SER A 107 -24.65 17.80 -5.94
CA SER A 107 -24.80 18.77 -4.86
C SER A 107 -24.21 18.24 -3.54
N GLU A 108 -23.98 19.12 -2.57
CA GLU A 108 -23.48 18.73 -1.24
C GLU A 108 -24.39 17.70 -0.56
N SER A 109 -25.71 17.87 -0.67
CA SER A 109 -26.68 16.97 -0.07
C SER A 109 -26.71 15.60 -0.76
N GLU A 110 -26.58 15.57 -2.08
CA GLU A 110 -26.49 14.31 -2.84
C GLU A 110 -25.18 13.58 -2.54
N LEU A 111 -24.06 14.29 -2.50
CA LEU A 111 -22.75 13.71 -2.17
C LEU A 111 -22.72 13.18 -0.74
N ALA A 112 -23.32 13.89 0.22
CA ALA A 112 -23.45 13.41 1.59
C ALA A 112 -24.25 12.09 1.65
N ARG A 113 -25.43 12.06 1.02
CA ARG A 113 -26.28 10.85 0.97
C ARG A 113 -25.57 9.67 0.30
N LEU A 114 -24.88 9.94 -0.81
CA LEU A 114 -24.14 8.92 -1.56
C LEU A 114 -23.01 8.28 -0.72
N LEU A 115 -22.36 9.07 0.13
CA LEU A 115 -21.39 8.56 1.11
C LEU A 115 -22.08 7.77 2.24
N GLU A 116 -23.21 8.25 2.74
CA GLU A 116 -24.00 7.57 3.77
C GLU A 116 -24.53 6.20 3.31
N ASP A 117 -24.95 6.09 2.04
CA ASP A 117 -25.48 4.86 1.44
C ASP A 117 -24.44 3.73 1.42
N VAL A 118 -23.14 4.08 1.34
CA VAL A 118 -22.02 3.11 1.45
C VAL A 118 -21.46 3.01 2.86
N GLY A 119 -22.16 3.57 3.85
CA GLY A 119 -21.78 3.53 5.27
C GLY A 119 -20.61 4.45 5.63
N ALA A 120 -20.28 5.43 4.79
CA ALA A 120 -19.25 6.41 5.06
C ALA A 120 -19.83 7.62 5.80
N VAL A 121 -19.10 8.13 6.79
CA VAL A 121 -19.46 9.38 7.45
C VAL A 121 -19.11 10.56 6.52
N PRO A 122 -20.09 11.37 6.11
CA PRO A 122 -19.81 12.52 5.27
C PRO A 122 -18.98 13.56 6.05
N PRO A 123 -18.03 14.25 5.39
CA PRO A 123 -17.32 15.37 6.01
C PRO A 123 -18.26 16.59 6.18
N SER A 124 -17.72 17.72 6.65
CA SER A 124 -18.46 18.96 6.76
C SER A 124 -19.03 19.42 5.40
N ALA A 125 -20.10 20.21 5.43
CA ALA A 125 -20.66 20.82 4.21
C ALA A 125 -19.64 21.72 3.48
N ALA A 126 -18.72 22.35 4.22
CA ALA A 126 -17.64 23.14 3.63
C ALA A 126 -16.66 22.26 2.83
N ALA A 127 -16.28 21.09 3.39
CA ALA A 127 -15.43 20.12 2.69
C ALA A 127 -16.15 19.48 1.48
N LEU A 128 -17.44 19.17 1.59
CA LEU A 128 -18.21 18.65 0.45
C LEU A 128 -18.23 19.66 -0.72
N ARG A 129 -18.49 20.94 -0.41
CA ARG A 129 -18.49 22.03 -1.39
C ARG A 129 -17.14 22.18 -2.08
N SER A 130 -16.05 22.11 -1.31
CA SER A 130 -14.71 22.22 -1.87
C SER A 130 -14.31 20.99 -2.70
N TRP A 131 -14.77 19.79 -2.34
CA TRP A 131 -14.55 18.59 -3.15
C TRP A 131 -15.23 18.70 -4.51
N ILE A 132 -16.47 19.18 -4.55
CA ILE A 132 -17.21 19.41 -5.79
C ILE A 132 -16.47 20.45 -6.65
N ARG A 133 -16.02 21.57 -6.06
CA ARG A 133 -15.27 22.60 -6.79
C ARG A 133 -13.92 22.09 -7.32
N GLN A 134 -13.16 21.36 -6.51
CA GLN A 134 -11.91 20.76 -6.95
C GLN A 134 -12.13 19.75 -8.08
N ALA A 135 -13.21 18.96 -8.02
CA ALA A 135 -13.58 18.02 -9.06
C ALA A 135 -13.94 18.72 -10.39
N GLN A 136 -14.59 19.89 -10.34
CA GLN A 136 -14.83 20.69 -11.55
C GLN A 136 -13.52 21.10 -12.21
N ILE A 137 -12.60 21.68 -11.44
CA ILE A 137 -11.29 22.13 -11.93
C ILE A 137 -10.46 20.96 -12.47
N ALA A 138 -10.42 19.84 -11.74
CA ALA A 138 -9.69 18.64 -12.14
C ALA A 138 -10.31 17.99 -13.39
N GLY A 139 -11.64 17.98 -13.49
CA GLY A 139 -12.38 17.48 -14.65
C GLY A 139 -12.14 18.32 -15.92
N ASP A 140 -11.91 19.63 -15.75
CA ASP A 140 -11.51 20.53 -16.83
C ASP A 140 -10.02 20.38 -17.23
N GLY A 141 -9.25 19.62 -16.44
CA GLY A 141 -7.82 19.37 -16.68
C GLY A 141 -6.90 20.51 -16.23
N ASP A 142 -7.41 21.53 -15.54
CA ASP A 142 -6.62 22.68 -15.09
C ASP A 142 -5.91 22.40 -13.75
N MET A 143 -4.87 21.57 -13.84
CA MET A 143 -4.07 21.16 -12.67
C MET A 143 -3.21 22.30 -12.10
N ALA A 144 -3.04 23.41 -12.82
CA ALA A 144 -2.37 24.60 -12.29
C ALA A 144 -3.32 25.35 -11.36
N TRP A 145 -4.52 25.66 -11.84
CA TRP A 145 -5.57 26.29 -11.04
C TRP A 145 -5.99 25.44 -9.84
N LEU A 146 -6.05 24.11 -9.99
CA LEU A 146 -6.35 23.20 -8.88
C LEU A 146 -5.39 23.40 -7.72
N ARG A 147 -4.09 23.53 -8.00
CA ARG A 147 -3.05 23.72 -6.98
C ARG A 147 -3.15 25.08 -6.31
N GLU A 148 -3.45 26.13 -7.07
CA GLU A 148 -3.69 27.47 -6.52
C GLU A 148 -4.90 27.48 -5.58
N TYR A 149 -6.01 26.87 -6.00
CA TYR A 149 -7.19 26.71 -5.15
C TYR A 149 -6.87 25.87 -3.90
N GLN A 150 -6.15 24.76 -4.03
CA GLN A 150 -5.78 23.92 -2.88
C GLN A 150 -4.86 24.61 -1.86
N ALA A 151 -4.10 25.63 -2.29
CA ALA A 151 -3.26 26.43 -1.40
C ALA A 151 -4.09 27.32 -0.46
N THR A 152 -5.34 27.66 -0.82
CA THR A 152 -6.25 28.44 0.03
C THR A 152 -7.05 27.59 1.02
N LEU A 153 -6.88 26.25 0.97
CA LEU A 153 -7.61 25.30 1.82
C LEU A 153 -6.77 24.79 2.99
N ASN A 154 -7.41 24.45 4.10
CA ASN A 154 -6.79 23.72 5.21
C ASN A 154 -6.50 22.24 4.81
N PRO A 155 -5.80 21.44 5.64
CA PRO A 155 -5.54 20.03 5.35
C PRO A 155 -6.79 19.15 5.17
N ALA A 156 -7.93 19.54 5.77
CA ALA A 156 -9.21 18.86 5.59
C ALA A 156 -9.91 19.22 4.26
N GLY A 157 -9.39 20.19 3.52
CA GLY A 157 -9.95 20.69 2.28
C GLY A 157 -10.98 21.81 2.47
N GLU A 158 -11.07 22.45 3.63
CA GLU A 158 -12.01 23.55 3.88
C GLU A 158 -11.32 24.90 3.64
N GLU A 159 -12.06 25.92 3.20
CA GLU A 159 -11.53 27.27 3.01
C GLU A 159 -11.08 27.84 4.36
N ILE A 160 -9.87 28.40 4.39
CA ILE A 160 -9.30 29.03 5.58
C ILE A 160 -9.96 30.41 5.69
N ALA A 161 -10.99 30.51 6.51
CA ALA A 161 -11.74 31.76 6.77
C ALA A 161 -10.87 32.85 7.41
#